data_AF-A0AAW6Q9W9-F1
#
_entry.id   AF-A0AAW6Q9W9-F1
#
_cell.length_a   1.000
_cell.length_b   1.000
_cell.length_c   1.000
_cell.angle_alpha   90.00
_cell.angle_beta   90.00
_cell.angle_gamma   90.00
#
_symmetry.space_group_name_H-M   'P 1'
#
loop_
_entity.id
_entity.type
_entity.pdbx_description
1 polymer ?
#
loop_
_entity_poly.entity_id
_entity_poly.type
_entity_poly.pdbx_seq_one_letter_code
_entity_poly.pdbx_strand_id
1 'polypeptide(L)'
;MQEEAVKGIPLLAKNNLETQTDTEVKLPKPIAVKAGDQLGLMGEYNQTDEQDKKLLHLEVFTYDDIDAFRTKAKTAYEEDKKREKGKRVLQDNFLYVNRNSPSYAIAENQVTPLGTTSTEVMVPLSEVEKKTVKEGEKSRDYYNIQPYLHHGTKSKTGIYVDDSHVTHGITFPGINVFGQASNSLCLFDVSLDKYINPNSGLTLEDKNQLDPMFRAIMDELDLDTDKGAPIPFEAGRLRDILLDPIQQRRLTGIIVKHDNEWKTTRRLDFEPVCNVYRENGKEEKATRLAKRVDDLSIGLKVEQFDTDKQAYFIHPLGVIGALMPYSTCFCHRDLTVEEVKNIVSSLSSSKSYKLFTHSKCPLEDKEKNYEKLTEELNNTFKKYEINTCIRKIHFLTQIYLESAHLTTTVEFASGSGYDPGKHPSAIANQNTEVGDGPRYKGRGLMQLTWRKNYLSYFKHTRLDPEYYRGIISPTTKFEDMANRRNNFHSLIGEKLFLAVDSAGWYWRYGSAWGDLNIPADNDDIYMINIGVNGGFNDFETRINWAKKIIKNNNIKNCPNLNLSKELGKYNFSTSNMRNKDYGKKRKSKFESHDD
;
A
#
# COMPACT_ATOMS: atom_id res chain seq x y z
N MET A 1 -7.34 -24.63 -34.09
CA MET A 1 -6.11 -24.59 -33.26
C MET A 1 -6.13 -25.81 -32.38
N GLN A 2 -5.04 -26.58 -32.30
CA GLN A 2 -4.93 -27.62 -31.29
C GLN A 2 -4.85 -26.92 -29.92
N GLU A 3 -5.79 -27.23 -29.03
CA GLU A 3 -5.78 -26.78 -27.64
C GLU A 3 -4.59 -27.45 -26.92
N GLU A 4 -3.50 -26.73 -26.72
CA GLU A 4 -2.40 -27.20 -25.89
C GLU A 4 -2.82 -27.18 -24.41
N ALA A 5 -2.56 -28.26 -23.69
CA ALA A 5 -2.80 -28.34 -22.26
C ALA A 5 -1.90 -27.34 -21.51
N VAL A 6 -2.50 -26.45 -20.71
CA VAL A 6 -1.78 -25.43 -19.95
C VAL A 6 -1.62 -25.90 -18.51
N LYS A 7 -0.36 -26.02 -18.04
CA LYS A 7 -0.03 -26.33 -16.64
C LYS A 7 -0.08 -25.08 -15.75
N GLY A 8 -1.13 -24.26 -15.91
CA GLY A 8 -1.14 -22.85 -15.47
C GLY A 8 -1.57 -22.62 -14.01
N ILE A 9 -2.27 -23.56 -13.39
CA ILE A 9 -2.79 -23.39 -12.03
C ILE A 9 -2.02 -24.33 -11.08
N PRO A 10 -1.10 -23.82 -10.22
CA PRO A 10 -0.23 -24.63 -9.37
C PRO A 10 -0.98 -25.58 -8.46
N LEU A 11 -2.14 -25.14 -7.94
CA LEU A 11 -3.00 -26.00 -7.13
C LEU A 11 -3.49 -27.21 -7.93
N LEU A 12 -3.93 -27.01 -9.17
CA LEU A 12 -4.46 -28.09 -10.02
C LEU A 12 -3.34 -29.00 -10.54
N ALA A 13 -2.23 -28.40 -10.97
CA ALA A 13 -1.03 -29.13 -11.37
C ALA A 13 -0.47 -30.01 -10.23
N LYS A 14 -0.44 -29.51 -8.99
CA LYS A 14 -0.04 -30.28 -7.80
C LYS A 14 -0.97 -31.47 -7.52
N ASN A 15 -2.21 -31.40 -8.00
CA ASN A 15 -3.19 -32.49 -7.89
C ASN A 15 -3.30 -33.30 -9.19
N ASN A 16 -2.35 -33.17 -10.12
CA ASN A 16 -2.31 -33.87 -11.42
C ASN A 16 -3.56 -33.64 -12.28
N LEU A 17 -4.10 -32.42 -12.25
CA LEU A 17 -5.23 -32.01 -13.07
C LEU A 17 -4.74 -31.07 -14.17
N GLU A 18 -4.88 -31.51 -15.41
CA GLU A 18 -4.58 -30.69 -16.59
C GLU A 18 -5.76 -29.76 -16.89
N THR A 19 -5.45 -28.55 -17.33
CA THR A 19 -6.46 -27.54 -17.67
C THR A 19 -6.25 -27.01 -19.08
N GLN A 20 -7.35 -26.69 -19.76
CA GLN A 20 -7.36 -25.97 -21.03
C GLN A 20 -7.80 -24.52 -20.78
N THR A 21 -7.39 -23.60 -21.66
CA THR A 21 -7.89 -22.21 -21.64
C THR A 21 -9.38 -22.15 -21.97
N ASP A 22 -10.09 -21.23 -21.33
CA ASP A 22 -11.54 -20.97 -21.55
C ASP A 22 -12.44 -22.21 -21.42
N THR A 23 -11.97 -23.22 -20.67
CA THR A 23 -12.68 -24.49 -20.52
C THR A 23 -12.91 -24.77 -19.04
N GLU A 24 -14.14 -25.15 -18.71
CA GLU A 24 -14.51 -25.58 -17.37
C GLU A 24 -13.83 -26.91 -17.02
N VAL A 25 -13.11 -26.95 -15.89
CA VAL A 25 -12.49 -28.18 -15.39
C VAL A 25 -13.10 -28.57 -14.06
N LYS A 26 -13.92 -29.63 -14.09
CA LYS A 26 -14.53 -30.22 -12.90
C LYS A 26 -13.50 -31.04 -12.11
N LEU A 27 -13.32 -30.69 -10.84
CA LEU A 27 -12.47 -31.46 -9.94
C LEU A 27 -13.17 -32.77 -9.54
N PRO A 28 -12.49 -33.94 -9.62
CA PRO A 28 -13.07 -35.21 -9.19
C PRO A 28 -13.21 -35.33 -7.66
N LYS A 29 -12.48 -34.52 -6.88
CA LYS A 29 -12.60 -34.40 -5.42
C LYS A 29 -12.29 -32.97 -4.97
N PRO A 30 -12.94 -32.47 -3.89
CA PRO A 30 -12.57 -31.20 -3.29
C PRO A 30 -11.09 -31.18 -2.88
N ILE A 31 -10.38 -30.11 -3.25
CA ILE A 31 -8.98 -29.91 -2.87
C ILE A 31 -8.97 -29.02 -1.63
N ALA A 32 -8.48 -29.56 -0.52
CA ALA A 32 -8.30 -28.76 0.70
C ALA A 32 -7.17 -27.74 0.50
N VAL A 33 -7.47 -26.47 0.76
CA VAL A 33 -6.53 -25.35 0.69
C VAL A 33 -6.12 -24.94 2.10
N LYS A 34 -4.82 -24.73 2.32
CA LYS A 34 -4.24 -24.20 3.56
C LYS A 34 -3.79 -22.76 3.37
N ALA A 35 -3.72 -22.02 4.46
CA ALA A 35 -3.12 -20.69 4.46
C ALA A 35 -1.68 -20.76 3.91
N GLY A 36 -1.39 -19.92 2.91
CA GLY A 36 -0.09 -19.90 2.21
C GLY A 36 0.02 -20.86 1.02
N ASP A 37 -1.01 -21.66 0.71
CA ASP A 37 -1.01 -22.46 -0.52
C ASP A 37 -1.08 -21.56 -1.76
N GLN A 38 -0.23 -21.86 -2.74
CA GLN A 38 -0.22 -21.16 -4.02
C GLN A 38 -1.39 -21.65 -4.88
N LEU A 39 -2.48 -20.87 -4.89
CA LEU A 39 -3.74 -21.22 -5.55
C LEU A 39 -3.68 -21.12 -7.08
N GLY A 40 -2.98 -20.11 -7.60
CA GLY A 40 -2.90 -19.78 -9.03
C GLY A 40 -1.57 -19.11 -9.36
N LEU A 41 -1.23 -19.07 -10.65
CA LEU A 41 -0.24 -18.13 -11.18
C LEU A 41 -0.99 -16.93 -11.77
N MET A 42 -0.40 -15.74 -11.74
CA MET A 42 -0.95 -14.59 -12.46
C MET A 42 -0.97 -14.92 -13.95
N GLY A 43 -2.14 -14.84 -14.58
CA GLY A 43 -2.30 -15.05 -16.02
C GLY A 43 -1.88 -13.81 -16.82
N GLU A 44 -1.55 -14.03 -18.08
CA GLU A 44 -1.43 -12.96 -19.09
C GLU A 44 -2.84 -12.59 -19.54
N TYR A 45 -3.26 -11.35 -19.30
CA TYR A 45 -4.57 -10.86 -19.72
C TYR A 45 -4.41 -10.16 -21.07
N ASN A 46 -4.93 -10.78 -22.14
CA ASN A 46 -4.87 -10.20 -23.49
C ASN A 46 -6.04 -9.24 -23.69
N GLN A 47 -5.82 -7.94 -23.51
CA GLN A 47 -6.61 -6.95 -24.24
C GLN A 47 -6.00 -6.78 -25.63
N THR A 48 -6.83 -6.48 -26.63
CA THR A 48 -6.48 -6.47 -28.06
C THR A 48 -5.29 -5.58 -28.44
N ASP A 49 -4.82 -4.71 -27.56
CA ASP A 49 -3.74 -3.75 -27.84
C ASP A 49 -2.64 -3.68 -26.75
N GLU A 50 -2.69 -4.53 -25.71
CA GLU A 50 -1.67 -4.55 -24.65
C GLU A 50 -1.22 -5.99 -24.34
N GLN A 51 -0.13 -6.43 -24.97
CA GLN A 51 0.60 -7.62 -24.54
C GLN A 51 1.37 -7.33 -23.23
N ASP A 52 1.51 -8.36 -22.40
CA ASP A 52 2.42 -8.47 -21.23
C ASP A 52 1.97 -7.94 -19.85
N LYS A 53 0.71 -7.57 -19.63
CA LYS A 53 0.23 -7.25 -18.27
C LYS A 53 -0.23 -8.51 -17.51
N LYS A 54 0.45 -8.79 -16.40
CA LYS A 54 0.09 -9.85 -15.43
C LYS A 54 -0.96 -9.32 -14.47
N LEU A 55 -2.15 -9.89 -14.48
CA LEU A 55 -3.25 -9.53 -13.55
C LEU A 55 -3.82 -10.80 -12.88
N LEU A 56 -4.37 -10.64 -11.67
CA LEU A 56 -5.06 -11.69 -10.93
C LEU A 56 -6.45 -11.18 -10.53
N HIS A 57 -7.49 -11.83 -11.04
CA HIS A 57 -8.86 -11.67 -10.56
C HIS A 57 -9.17 -12.87 -9.65
N LEU A 58 -9.41 -12.60 -8.36
CA LEU A 58 -9.74 -13.65 -7.38
C LEU A 58 -11.09 -13.32 -6.74
N GLU A 59 -12.05 -14.20 -6.92
CA GLU A 59 -13.34 -14.13 -6.23
C GLU A 59 -13.52 -15.36 -5.34
N VAL A 60 -14.04 -15.12 -4.15
CA VAL A 60 -14.35 -16.18 -3.18
C VAL A 60 -15.85 -16.16 -2.95
N PHE A 61 -16.50 -17.27 -3.30
CA PHE A 61 -17.92 -17.49 -3.08
C PHE A 61 -18.15 -18.67 -2.13
N THR A 62 -19.23 -18.63 -1.36
CA THR A 62 -19.72 -19.79 -0.59
C THR A 62 -21.25 -19.86 -0.60
N TYR A 63 -21.80 -21.08 -0.50
CA TYR A 63 -23.23 -21.33 -0.29
C TYR A 63 -23.55 -21.68 1.16
N ASP A 64 -22.54 -21.75 2.01
CA ASP A 64 -22.74 -21.99 3.44
C ASP A 64 -23.51 -20.83 4.05
N ASP A 65 -24.42 -21.15 4.97
CA ASP A 65 -25.07 -20.16 5.80
C ASP A 65 -24.02 -19.45 6.65
N ILE A 66 -23.71 -18.21 6.25
CA ILE A 66 -22.65 -17.43 6.86
C ILE A 66 -22.95 -17.12 8.32
N ASP A 67 -24.21 -16.99 8.72
CA ASP A 67 -24.60 -16.72 10.11
C ASP A 67 -24.46 -17.97 10.98
N ALA A 68 -24.81 -19.14 10.44
CA ALA A 68 -24.53 -20.42 11.08
C ALA A 68 -23.01 -20.66 11.23
N PHE A 69 -22.22 -20.32 10.21
CA PHE A 69 -20.76 -20.39 10.26
C PHE A 69 -20.19 -19.46 11.33
N ARG A 70 -20.62 -18.18 11.37
CA ARG A 70 -20.21 -17.21 12.41
C ARG A 70 -20.51 -17.72 13.82
N THR A 71 -21.69 -18.30 14.01
CA THR A 71 -22.09 -18.87 15.30
C THR A 71 -21.14 -20.00 15.71
N LYS A 72 -20.87 -20.94 14.80
CA LYS A 72 -19.93 -22.05 15.06
C LYS A 72 -18.52 -21.57 15.32
N ALA A 73 -18.02 -20.61 14.53
CA ALA A 73 -16.68 -20.05 14.67
C ALA A 73 -16.51 -19.34 16.02
N LYS A 74 -17.52 -18.56 16.44
CA LYS A 74 -17.56 -17.92 17.75
C LYS A 74 -17.52 -18.95 18.89
N THR A 75 -18.35 -19.99 18.82
CA THR A 75 -18.35 -21.06 19.83
C THR A 75 -16.98 -21.76 19.91
N ALA A 76 -16.40 -22.14 18.76
CA ALA A 76 -15.11 -22.81 18.73
C ALA A 76 -13.98 -21.94 19.31
N TYR A 77 -14.00 -20.63 19.05
CA TYR A 77 -13.05 -19.67 19.61
C TYR A 77 -13.20 -19.51 21.14
N GLU A 78 -14.43 -19.38 21.65
CA GLU A 78 -14.69 -19.31 23.09
C GLU A 78 -14.30 -20.60 23.83
N GLU A 79 -14.45 -21.75 23.19
CA GLU A 79 -13.98 -23.03 23.71
C GLU A 79 -12.44 -23.09 23.74
N ASP A 80 -11.77 -22.59 22.71
CA ASP A 80 -10.31 -22.60 22.64
C ASP A 80 -9.66 -21.67 23.70
N LYS A 81 -10.26 -20.50 23.94
CA LYS A 81 -9.85 -19.57 25.03
C LYS A 81 -9.88 -20.21 26.43
N LYS A 82 -10.72 -21.23 26.63
CA LYS A 82 -10.84 -21.94 27.91
C LYS A 82 -9.85 -23.10 28.07
N ARG A 83 -9.09 -23.46 27.02
CA ARG A 83 -8.13 -24.57 27.06
C ARG A 83 -6.89 -24.20 27.89
N GLU A 84 -6.33 -25.19 28.59
CA GLU A 84 -5.15 -25.00 29.44
C GLU A 84 -3.93 -24.48 28.66
N LYS A 85 -3.13 -23.61 29.32
CA LYS A 85 -1.85 -23.10 28.81
C LYS A 85 -0.93 -24.26 28.41
N GLY A 86 -0.62 -24.39 27.12
CA GLY A 86 0.36 -25.38 26.64
C GLY A 86 0.06 -26.02 25.28
N LYS A 87 -1.15 -25.88 24.74
CA LYS A 87 -1.46 -26.13 23.32
C LYS A 87 -1.60 -24.81 22.56
N ARG A 88 -1.62 -24.84 21.21
CA ARG A 88 -1.80 -23.66 20.35
C ARG A 88 -3.17 -23.01 20.64
N VAL A 89 -3.22 -22.14 21.65
CA VAL A 89 -4.38 -21.31 21.97
C VAL A 89 -4.41 -20.16 20.98
N LEU A 90 -5.56 -19.96 20.33
CA LEU A 90 -5.83 -18.80 19.48
C LEU A 90 -5.78 -17.54 20.33
N GLN A 91 -4.92 -16.60 19.93
CA GLN A 91 -4.74 -15.32 20.62
C GLN A 91 -5.50 -14.22 19.91
N ASP A 92 -6.07 -13.32 20.70
CA ASP A 92 -6.72 -12.14 20.17
C ASP A 92 -5.74 -11.33 19.33
N ASN A 93 -6.23 -10.82 18.20
CA ASN A 93 -5.42 -10.09 17.24
C ASN A 93 -6.09 -8.81 16.73
N PHE A 94 -7.32 -8.52 17.16
CA PHE A 94 -8.07 -7.30 16.84
C PHE A 94 -8.62 -6.60 18.08
N LEU A 95 -8.77 -5.28 17.94
CA LEU A 95 -9.60 -4.44 18.78
C LEU A 95 -10.86 -4.09 17.97
N TYR A 96 -12.03 -4.48 18.48
CA TYR A 96 -13.33 -4.16 17.89
C TYR A 96 -14.17 -3.34 18.88
N VAL A 97 -14.42 -2.09 18.52
CA VAL A 97 -15.14 -1.10 19.32
C VAL A 97 -16.41 -0.75 18.56
N ASN A 98 -17.56 -1.15 19.09
CA ASN A 98 -18.84 -0.75 18.52
C ASN A 98 -19.13 0.73 18.85
N ARG A 99 -20.07 1.35 18.14
CA ARG A 99 -20.65 2.62 18.57
C ARG A 99 -21.23 2.47 19.98
N ASN A 100 -21.21 3.56 20.72
CA ASN A 100 -21.64 3.68 22.10
C ASN A 100 -20.79 2.89 23.11
N SER A 101 -19.58 2.47 22.74
CA SER A 101 -18.65 1.80 23.66
C SER A 101 -18.05 2.80 24.65
N PRO A 102 -17.86 2.45 25.95
CA PRO A 102 -17.18 3.31 26.91
C PRO A 102 -15.76 3.69 26.46
N SER A 103 -15.38 4.95 26.72
CA SER A 103 -14.07 5.49 26.38
C SER A 103 -13.45 6.24 27.56
N TYR A 104 -12.12 6.32 27.56
CA TYR A 104 -11.32 6.77 28.69
C TYR A 104 -10.17 7.69 28.25
N ALA A 105 -9.81 8.65 29.11
CA ALA A 105 -8.55 9.38 29.05
C ALA A 105 -7.58 8.78 30.05
N ILE A 106 -6.30 8.70 29.69
CA ILE A 106 -5.24 8.24 30.59
C ILE A 106 -4.17 9.33 30.73
N ALA A 107 -4.02 9.85 31.93
CA ALA A 107 -2.98 10.82 32.31
C ALA A 107 -2.34 10.39 33.63
N GLU A 108 -1.01 10.40 33.72
CA GLU A 108 -0.26 10.06 34.94
C GLU A 108 -0.69 8.72 35.60
N ASN A 109 -1.00 7.70 34.79
CA ASN A 109 -1.55 6.40 35.21
C ASN A 109 -2.91 6.47 35.95
N GLN A 110 -3.67 7.55 35.79
CA GLN A 110 -5.06 7.63 36.21
C GLN A 110 -5.99 7.52 34.99
N VAL A 111 -7.05 6.74 35.14
CA VAL A 111 -8.08 6.52 34.11
C VAL A 111 -9.28 7.40 34.42
N THR A 112 -9.68 8.24 33.48
CA THR A 112 -10.87 9.10 33.59
C THR A 112 -11.88 8.75 32.49
N PRO A 113 -13.14 8.42 32.81
CA PRO A 113 -14.17 8.20 31.80
C PRO A 113 -14.41 9.45 30.95
N LEU A 114 -14.51 9.29 29.63
CA LEU A 114 -14.78 10.37 28.67
C LEU A 114 -16.20 10.33 28.09
N GLY A 115 -16.92 9.23 28.28
CA GLY A 115 -18.23 8.99 27.65
C GLY A 115 -18.16 7.81 26.70
N THR A 116 -18.97 7.84 25.64
CA THR A 116 -19.09 6.73 24.69
C THR A 116 -18.63 7.08 23.28
N THR A 117 -18.16 6.10 22.52
CA THR A 117 -17.72 6.29 21.13
C THR A 117 -18.91 6.59 20.22
N SER A 118 -18.76 7.54 19.30
CA SER A 118 -19.77 7.81 18.26
C SER A 118 -19.56 7.00 16.98
N THR A 119 -18.42 6.32 16.87
CA THR A 119 -17.97 5.60 15.68
C THR A 119 -17.59 4.17 16.04
N GLU A 120 -17.78 3.28 15.07
CA GLU A 120 -17.31 1.91 15.14
C GLU A 120 -15.86 1.85 14.63
N VAL A 121 -15.00 1.16 15.38
CA VAL A 121 -13.56 1.02 15.13
C VAL A 121 -13.19 -0.46 15.12
N MET A 122 -12.56 -0.93 14.05
CA MET A 122 -11.98 -2.27 13.98
C MET A 122 -10.53 -2.15 13.55
N VAL A 123 -9.59 -2.54 14.41
CA VAL A 123 -8.17 -2.31 14.16
C VAL A 123 -7.32 -3.49 14.68
N PRO A 124 -6.24 -3.91 14.00
CA PRO A 124 -5.35 -4.93 14.52
C PRO A 124 -4.72 -4.48 15.83
N LEU A 125 -4.63 -5.36 16.82
CA LEU A 125 -4.00 -5.02 18.12
C LEU A 125 -2.55 -4.59 17.96
N SER A 126 -1.85 -5.11 16.94
CA SER A 126 -0.46 -4.74 16.63
C SER A 126 -0.28 -3.28 16.19
N GLU A 127 -1.35 -2.61 15.79
CA GLU A 127 -1.36 -1.22 15.35
C GLU A 127 -1.92 -0.26 16.41
N VAL A 128 -2.29 -0.78 17.58
CA VAL A 128 -2.87 0.01 18.64
C VAL A 128 -1.89 0.16 19.79
N GLU A 129 -1.62 1.39 20.18
CA GLU A 129 -0.85 1.68 21.39
C GLU A 129 -1.60 1.13 22.61
N LYS A 130 -0.94 0.26 23.36
CA LYS A 130 -1.45 -0.32 24.60
C LYS A 130 -0.84 0.37 25.82
N LYS A 131 -1.67 0.71 26.80
CA LYS A 131 -1.25 1.16 28.14
C LYS A 131 -1.83 0.25 29.20
N THR A 132 -0.97 -0.24 30.08
CA THR A 132 -1.37 -1.02 31.25
C THR A 132 -1.44 -0.10 32.46
N VAL A 133 -2.60 -0.03 33.11
CA VAL A 133 -2.81 0.79 34.31
C VAL A 133 -3.11 -0.11 35.51
N LYS A 134 -2.52 0.21 36.67
CA LYS A 134 -2.80 -0.46 37.94
C LYS A 134 -4.01 0.18 38.61
N GLU A 135 -5.06 -0.60 38.81
CA GLU A 135 -6.28 -0.21 39.51
C GLU A 135 -6.41 -1.10 40.76
N GLY A 136 -5.83 -0.62 41.87
CA GLY A 136 -5.71 -1.40 43.10
C GLY A 136 -4.77 -2.59 42.94
N GLU A 137 -5.24 -3.80 43.25
CA GLU A 137 -4.47 -5.05 43.11
C GLU A 137 -4.51 -5.63 41.68
N LYS A 138 -5.32 -5.08 40.78
CA LYS A 138 -5.48 -5.57 39.41
C LYS A 138 -4.83 -4.62 38.42
N SER A 139 -4.29 -5.18 37.33
CA SER A 139 -3.82 -4.40 36.18
C SER A 139 -4.80 -4.60 35.03
N ARG A 140 -5.14 -3.51 34.32
CA ARG A 140 -6.01 -3.53 33.15
C ARG A 140 -5.29 -2.90 31.97
N ASP A 141 -5.50 -3.48 30.79
CA ASP A 141 -4.96 -2.97 29.53
C ASP A 141 -5.97 -2.05 28.85
N TYR A 142 -5.46 -0.95 28.29
CA TYR A 142 -6.20 0.08 27.58
C TYR A 142 -5.57 0.34 26.22
N TYR A 143 -6.40 0.56 25.20
CA TYR A 143 -5.99 0.61 23.80
C TYR A 143 -6.37 1.96 23.17
N ASN A 144 -5.38 2.67 22.61
CA ASN A 144 -5.55 4.02 22.07
C ASN A 144 -6.31 4.01 20.73
N ILE A 145 -7.52 4.54 20.72
CA ILE A 145 -8.35 4.64 19.51
C ILE A 145 -8.37 6.03 18.90
N GLN A 146 -7.77 7.04 19.54
CA GLN A 146 -7.72 8.43 19.04
C GLN A 146 -7.28 8.56 17.57
N PRO A 147 -6.26 7.82 17.09
CA PRO A 147 -5.83 7.91 15.69
C PRO A 147 -6.91 7.48 14.68
N TYR A 148 -7.94 6.79 15.13
CA TYR A 148 -8.97 6.13 14.32
C TYR A 148 -10.36 6.77 14.49
N LEU A 149 -10.46 7.99 15.02
CA LEU A 149 -11.72 8.73 15.17
C LEU A 149 -11.83 9.82 14.10
N HIS A 150 -12.98 9.90 13.40
CA HIS A 150 -13.22 10.78 12.24
C HIS A 150 -13.24 12.30 12.51
N HIS A 151 -12.85 12.76 13.70
CA HIS A 151 -12.74 14.19 13.98
C HIS A 151 -11.41 14.47 14.68
N GLY A 152 -10.59 15.30 14.04
CA GLY A 152 -9.25 15.72 14.47
C GLY A 152 -9.21 16.53 15.76
N THR A 153 -9.74 16.00 16.85
CA THR A 153 -9.41 16.48 18.19
C THR A 153 -7.96 16.11 18.46
N LYS A 154 -7.05 17.04 18.17
CA LYS A 154 -5.71 17.07 18.76
C LYS A 154 -5.85 17.33 20.26
N SER A 155 -6.44 16.39 21.00
CA SER A 155 -6.37 16.36 22.44
C SER A 155 -4.94 16.01 22.84
N LYS A 156 -4.38 16.71 23.83
CA LYS A 156 -3.08 16.33 24.42
C LYS A 156 -3.13 14.98 25.15
N THR A 157 -4.34 14.51 25.46
CA THR A 157 -4.63 13.23 26.11
C THR A 157 -5.30 12.28 25.12
N GLY A 158 -4.73 11.09 24.90
CA GLY A 158 -5.31 10.07 24.02
C GLY A 158 -6.65 9.54 24.52
N ILE A 159 -7.49 9.07 23.60
CA ILE A 159 -8.76 8.40 23.86
C ILE A 159 -8.53 6.89 23.79
N TYR A 160 -8.90 6.19 24.86
CA TYR A 160 -8.67 4.76 25.04
C TYR A 160 -9.97 3.99 25.24
N VAL A 161 -9.95 2.70 24.94
CA VAL A 161 -10.95 1.70 25.34
C VAL A 161 -10.28 0.60 26.14
N ASP A 162 -11.03 -0.16 26.93
CA ASP A 162 -10.47 -1.25 27.72
C ASP A 162 -10.31 -2.57 26.93
N ASP A 163 -9.73 -3.57 27.59
CA ASP A 163 -9.44 -4.89 27.05
C ASP A 163 -10.66 -5.77 26.74
N SER A 164 -11.88 -5.36 27.10
CA SER A 164 -13.10 -6.09 26.74
C SER A 164 -13.42 -6.04 25.24
N HIS A 165 -12.81 -5.10 24.52
CA HIS A 165 -12.95 -4.92 23.07
C HIS A 165 -12.00 -5.80 22.25
N VAL A 166 -11.16 -6.58 22.91
CA VAL A 166 -10.12 -7.40 22.29
C VAL A 166 -10.72 -8.73 21.79
N THR A 167 -10.47 -9.09 20.53
CA THR A 167 -11.11 -10.23 19.85
C THR A 167 -10.20 -10.87 18.79
N HIS A 168 -10.64 -11.99 18.21
CA HIS A 168 -9.96 -12.68 17.11
C HIS A 168 -10.68 -12.49 15.77
N GLY A 169 -9.95 -12.33 14.67
CA GLY A 169 -10.50 -12.13 13.32
C GLY A 169 -11.39 -13.26 12.79
N ILE A 170 -11.40 -14.42 13.44
CA ILE A 170 -12.22 -15.58 13.05
C ILE A 170 -13.64 -15.48 13.63
N THR A 171 -13.89 -14.53 14.52
CA THR A 171 -15.23 -14.30 15.07
C THR A 171 -16.09 -13.42 14.15
N PHE A 172 -15.52 -12.91 13.05
CA PHE A 172 -16.16 -12.00 12.10
C PHE A 172 -16.83 -10.80 12.80
N PRO A 173 -16.14 -10.11 13.73
CA PRO A 173 -16.72 -8.97 14.43
C PRO A 173 -16.84 -7.79 13.45
N GLY A 174 -17.95 -7.06 13.49
CA GLY A 174 -18.17 -5.92 12.57
C GLY A 174 -18.39 -6.28 11.10
N ILE A 175 -18.68 -7.55 10.78
CA ILE A 175 -19.00 -7.98 9.42
C ILE A 175 -20.50 -7.82 9.14
N ASN A 176 -20.77 -7.06 8.08
CA ASN A 176 -22.11 -6.76 7.58
C ASN A 176 -22.40 -7.65 6.37
N VAL A 177 -23.51 -8.37 6.45
CA VAL A 177 -24.01 -9.22 5.37
C VAL A 177 -25.15 -8.48 4.68
N PHE A 178 -24.97 -8.17 3.40
CA PHE A 178 -25.98 -7.51 2.59
C PHE A 178 -26.61 -8.52 1.65
N GLY A 179 -27.93 -8.54 1.56
CA GLY A 179 -28.65 -9.34 0.56
C GLY A 179 -28.98 -8.50 -0.65
N GLN A 180 -29.00 -9.11 -1.84
CA GLN A 180 -29.52 -8.46 -3.03
C GLN A 180 -30.98 -8.03 -2.82
N ALA A 181 -31.24 -6.73 -2.95
CA ALA A 181 -32.55 -6.13 -2.66
C ALA A 181 -33.60 -6.33 -3.78
N SER A 182 -33.17 -6.57 -5.02
CA SER A 182 -34.05 -6.80 -6.17
C SER A 182 -33.40 -7.71 -7.21
N ASN A 183 -34.20 -8.31 -8.09
CA ASN A 183 -33.72 -9.19 -9.16
C ASN A 183 -32.97 -8.46 -10.30
N SER A 184 -32.76 -7.15 -10.17
CA SER A 184 -31.98 -6.32 -11.10
C SER A 184 -30.54 -6.15 -10.60
N LEU A 185 -29.67 -5.56 -11.41
CA LEU A 185 -28.37 -5.08 -10.94
C LEU A 185 -28.52 -4.10 -9.78
N CYS A 186 -27.80 -4.34 -8.69
CA CYS A 186 -27.79 -3.49 -7.50
C CYS A 186 -26.35 -3.16 -7.09
N LEU A 187 -26.19 -1.94 -6.61
CA LEU A 187 -25.02 -1.47 -5.88
C LEU A 187 -25.41 -1.39 -4.41
N PHE A 188 -25.03 -2.41 -3.64
CA PHE A 188 -25.54 -2.63 -2.28
C PHE A 188 -27.09 -2.65 -2.28
N ASP A 189 -27.73 -1.69 -1.62
CA ASP A 189 -29.19 -1.65 -1.43
C ASP A 189 -29.91 -0.83 -2.51
N VAL A 190 -29.17 -0.23 -3.46
CA VAL A 190 -29.74 0.64 -4.52
C VAL A 190 -29.65 -0.05 -5.87
N SER A 191 -30.78 -0.16 -6.58
CA SER A 191 -30.80 -0.71 -7.93
C SER A 191 -30.13 0.25 -8.92
N LEU A 192 -29.25 -0.27 -9.78
CA LEU A 192 -28.38 0.51 -10.66
C LEU A 192 -29.18 1.34 -11.66
N ASP A 193 -30.30 0.82 -12.15
CA ASP A 193 -31.25 1.52 -13.02
C ASP A 193 -31.83 2.78 -12.35
N LYS A 194 -32.16 2.74 -11.06
CA LYS A 194 -32.61 3.92 -10.31
C LYS A 194 -31.49 4.92 -10.11
N TYR A 195 -30.27 4.44 -9.86
CA TYR A 195 -29.12 5.31 -9.69
C TYR A 195 -28.82 6.12 -10.96
N ILE A 196 -28.70 5.44 -12.11
CA ILE A 196 -28.35 6.07 -13.39
C ILE A 196 -29.51 6.84 -14.04
N ASN A 197 -30.76 6.57 -13.64
CA ASN A 197 -31.92 7.28 -14.19
C ASN A 197 -31.96 8.73 -13.67
N PRO A 198 -31.88 9.75 -14.56
CA PRO A 198 -31.98 11.16 -14.17
C PRO A 198 -33.30 11.51 -13.49
N ASN A 199 -34.36 10.75 -13.77
CA ASN A 199 -35.72 10.97 -13.30
C ASN A 199 -36.11 10.10 -12.09
N SER A 200 -35.16 9.36 -11.49
CA SER A 200 -35.45 8.62 -10.26
C SER A 200 -35.72 9.59 -9.11
N GLY A 201 -36.65 9.23 -8.21
CA GLY A 201 -36.97 9.99 -7.00
C GLY A 201 -35.86 10.00 -5.92
N LEU A 202 -34.64 9.55 -6.27
CA LEU A 202 -33.46 9.61 -5.40
C LEU A 202 -32.94 11.05 -5.35
N THR A 203 -32.63 11.55 -4.15
CA THR A 203 -32.07 12.90 -4.02
C THR A 203 -30.65 12.95 -4.57
N LEU A 204 -30.18 14.16 -4.92
CA LEU A 204 -28.78 14.36 -5.33
C LEU A 204 -27.81 13.94 -4.21
N GLU A 205 -28.21 14.08 -2.95
CA GLU A 205 -27.43 13.68 -1.77
C GLU A 205 -27.35 12.15 -1.62
N ASP A 206 -28.44 11.44 -1.91
CA ASP A 206 -28.47 9.95 -1.95
C ASP A 206 -27.60 9.40 -3.08
N LYS A 207 -27.61 10.06 -4.25
CA LYS A 207 -26.74 9.71 -5.37
C LYS A 207 -25.26 10.05 -5.06
N ASN A 208 -25.03 11.09 -4.26
CA ASN A 208 -23.69 11.58 -3.89
C ASN A 208 -23.02 10.82 -2.72
N GLN A 209 -23.75 10.09 -1.89
CA GLN A 209 -23.15 9.32 -0.77
C GLN A 209 -22.15 8.24 -1.27
N LEU A 210 -22.38 7.69 -2.45
CA LEU A 210 -21.51 6.68 -3.08
C LEU A 210 -20.65 7.27 -4.20
N ASP A 211 -20.87 8.54 -4.56
CA ASP A 211 -20.26 9.24 -5.70
C ASP A 211 -18.74 9.34 -5.62
N PRO A 212 -18.05 9.65 -4.50
CA PRO A 212 -16.59 9.78 -4.53
C PRO A 212 -15.87 8.48 -4.92
N MET A 213 -16.37 7.34 -4.42
CA MET A 213 -15.81 6.02 -4.71
C MET A 213 -16.19 5.56 -6.13
N PHE A 214 -17.47 5.70 -6.51
CA PHE A 214 -17.93 5.31 -7.85
C PHE A 214 -17.37 6.20 -8.94
N ARG A 215 -17.31 7.52 -8.72
CA ARG A 215 -16.68 8.48 -9.61
C ARG A 215 -15.20 8.20 -9.74
N ALA A 216 -14.46 7.89 -8.68
CA ALA A 216 -13.06 7.52 -8.82
C ALA A 216 -12.85 6.17 -9.54
N ILE A 217 -13.72 5.18 -9.32
CA ILE A 217 -13.73 3.92 -10.09
C ILE A 217 -14.05 4.20 -11.56
N MET A 218 -15.04 5.05 -11.85
CA MET A 218 -15.49 5.37 -13.20
C MET A 218 -14.57 6.37 -13.94
N ASP A 219 -13.91 7.28 -13.24
CA ASP A 219 -12.90 8.22 -13.76
C ASP A 219 -11.61 7.47 -14.13
N GLU A 220 -11.26 6.41 -13.37
CA GLU A 220 -10.15 5.51 -13.72
C GLU A 220 -10.54 4.51 -14.83
N LEU A 221 -11.83 4.18 -14.94
CA LEU A 221 -12.41 3.40 -16.04
C LEU A 221 -12.89 4.28 -17.21
N ASP A 222 -12.61 5.59 -17.19
CA ASP A 222 -13.15 6.54 -18.18
C ASP A 222 -12.50 6.29 -19.55
N LEU A 223 -13.30 5.69 -20.43
CA LEU A 223 -12.95 5.28 -21.78
C LEU A 223 -12.72 6.46 -22.74
N ASP A 224 -12.90 7.71 -22.31
CA ASP A 224 -12.69 8.91 -23.15
C ASP A 224 -11.38 9.66 -22.85
N THR A 225 -10.55 9.22 -21.89
CA THR A 225 -9.18 9.77 -21.74
C THR A 225 -8.15 9.09 -22.64
N ASP A 226 -8.49 8.96 -23.92
CA ASP A 226 -7.56 8.70 -25.01
C ASP A 226 -6.66 9.95 -25.23
N LYS A 227 -5.65 10.10 -24.35
CA LYS A 227 -4.46 10.93 -24.60
C LYS A 227 -3.23 10.07 -24.89
N GLY A 228 -3.42 8.92 -25.54
CA GLY A 228 -2.34 8.17 -26.19
C GLY A 228 -1.28 7.58 -25.24
N ALA A 229 -1.58 7.42 -23.96
CA ALA A 229 -0.73 6.70 -23.03
C ALA A 229 -1.60 5.86 -22.08
N PRO A 230 -1.37 4.54 -21.97
CA PRO A 230 -2.14 3.70 -21.06
C PRO A 230 -1.80 4.07 -19.62
N ILE A 231 -2.80 4.46 -18.84
CA ILE A 231 -2.67 4.63 -17.40
C ILE A 231 -2.76 3.22 -16.79
N PRO A 232 -1.69 2.67 -16.20
CA PRO A 232 -1.76 1.36 -15.58
C PRO A 232 -2.64 1.45 -14.33
N PHE A 233 -3.67 0.60 -14.26
CA PHE A 233 -4.40 0.33 -13.02
C PHE A 233 -3.44 -0.36 -12.03
N GLU A 234 -2.73 0.42 -11.21
CA GLU A 234 -1.92 -0.10 -10.12
C GLU A 234 -2.88 -0.62 -9.03
N ALA A 235 -2.76 -1.89 -8.63
CA ALA A 235 -3.57 -2.51 -7.56
C ALA A 235 -3.52 -1.76 -6.21
N GLY A 236 -2.58 -0.81 -6.04
CA GLY A 236 -2.50 0.12 -4.92
C GLY A 236 -3.37 1.38 -5.05
N ARG A 237 -3.76 1.82 -6.25
CA ARG A 237 -4.58 3.03 -6.44
C ARG A 237 -5.97 2.87 -5.91
N LEU A 238 -6.61 1.72 -6.11
CA LEU A 238 -7.90 1.40 -5.48
C LEU A 238 -7.80 1.47 -3.95
N ARG A 239 -6.67 1.03 -3.38
CA ARG A 239 -6.41 1.13 -1.94
C ARG A 239 -6.30 2.58 -1.47
N ASP A 240 -5.76 3.49 -2.29
CA ASP A 240 -5.64 4.92 -1.93
C ASP A 240 -6.90 5.73 -2.28
N ILE A 241 -7.72 5.25 -3.22
CA ILE A 241 -9.01 5.82 -3.65
C ILE A 241 -10.14 5.43 -2.71
N LEU A 242 -10.09 4.24 -2.12
CA LEU A 242 -10.98 3.87 -1.04
C LEU A 242 -10.65 4.80 0.13
N LEU A 243 -11.66 5.61 0.48
CA LEU A 243 -11.87 6.36 1.73
C LEU A 243 -10.89 6.00 2.87
N ASP A 244 -10.55 6.95 3.76
CA ASP A 244 -9.53 6.81 4.83
C ASP A 244 -9.42 5.42 5.50
N PRO A 245 -8.29 5.08 6.15
CA PRO A 245 -8.04 3.73 6.68
C PRO A 245 -9.19 3.06 7.46
N ILE A 246 -10.08 3.81 8.10
CA ILE A 246 -11.27 3.32 8.80
C ILE A 246 -12.31 2.79 7.80
N GLN A 247 -12.54 3.51 6.70
CA GLN A 247 -13.51 3.18 5.67
C GLN A 247 -13.02 2.05 4.75
N GLN A 248 -11.72 2.02 4.41
CA GLN A 248 -11.09 0.84 3.82
C GLN A 248 -11.33 -0.42 4.65
N ARG A 249 -11.23 -0.32 5.99
CA ARG A 249 -11.51 -1.44 6.90
C ARG A 249 -12.99 -1.81 6.94
N ARG A 250 -13.91 -0.86 6.81
CA ARG A 250 -15.34 -1.17 6.69
C ARG A 250 -15.64 -2.02 5.45
N LEU A 251 -15.00 -1.72 4.32
CA LEU A 251 -15.15 -2.51 3.10
C LEU A 251 -14.62 -3.94 3.25
N THR A 252 -13.58 -4.15 4.07
CA THR A 252 -13.11 -5.51 4.39
C THR A 252 -14.12 -6.34 5.20
N GLY A 253 -15.08 -5.68 5.85
CA GLY A 253 -16.13 -6.34 6.63
C GLY A 253 -17.45 -6.53 5.87
N ILE A 254 -17.47 -6.35 4.55
CA ILE A 254 -18.68 -6.54 3.75
C ILE A 254 -18.70 -7.94 3.15
N ILE A 255 -19.81 -8.64 3.38
CA ILE A 255 -20.18 -9.86 2.66
C ILE A 255 -21.46 -9.54 1.89
N VAL A 256 -21.47 -9.78 0.58
CA VAL A 256 -22.68 -9.55 -0.23
C VAL A 256 -23.22 -10.88 -0.69
N LYS A 257 -24.50 -11.15 -0.43
CA LYS A 257 -25.23 -12.29 -0.96
C LYS A 257 -26.00 -11.84 -2.20
N HIS A 258 -25.55 -12.25 -3.37
CA HIS A 258 -26.21 -11.89 -4.63
C HIS A 258 -26.20 -13.03 -5.64
N ASP A 259 -27.03 -12.89 -6.68
CA ASP A 259 -27.04 -13.76 -7.84
C ASP A 259 -25.68 -13.74 -8.52
N ASN A 260 -25.14 -14.91 -8.82
CA ASN A 260 -23.80 -15.07 -9.36
C ASN A 260 -23.65 -14.33 -10.72
N GLU A 261 -22.51 -13.67 -10.97
CA GLU A 261 -22.22 -13.01 -12.25
C GLU A 261 -22.19 -13.98 -13.44
N TRP A 262 -21.86 -15.24 -13.16
CA TRP A 262 -21.84 -16.38 -14.08
C TRP A 262 -23.19 -17.12 -14.12
N LYS A 263 -24.31 -16.49 -13.77
CA LYS A 263 -25.63 -17.13 -13.93
C LYS A 263 -25.96 -17.27 -15.43
N THR A 264 -26.50 -18.43 -15.83
CA THR A 264 -26.71 -18.86 -17.23
C THR A 264 -27.53 -17.87 -18.09
N THR A 265 -28.29 -16.97 -17.46
CA THR A 265 -29.07 -15.92 -18.11
C THR A 265 -29.14 -14.68 -17.22
N ARG A 266 -28.11 -13.82 -17.26
CA ARG A 266 -28.12 -12.52 -16.59
C ARG A 266 -28.79 -11.40 -17.39
N ARG A 267 -29.13 -11.65 -18.66
CA ARG A 267 -29.75 -10.66 -19.56
C ARG A 267 -30.91 -9.91 -18.92
N LEU A 268 -31.77 -10.62 -18.18
CA LEU A 268 -32.94 -10.05 -17.50
C LEU A 268 -32.54 -9.08 -16.38
N ASP A 269 -31.44 -9.33 -15.69
CA ASP A 269 -30.96 -8.50 -14.59
C ASP A 269 -30.45 -7.13 -15.09
N PHE A 270 -29.99 -7.08 -16.35
CA PHE A 270 -29.49 -5.90 -17.06
C PHE A 270 -30.57 -5.16 -17.85
N GLU A 271 -31.75 -5.76 -18.02
CA GLU A 271 -32.84 -5.19 -18.82
C GLU A 271 -33.30 -3.80 -18.30
N PRO A 272 -33.48 -3.57 -16.98
CA PRO A 272 -33.83 -2.25 -16.46
C PRO A 272 -32.79 -1.18 -16.82
N VAL A 273 -31.49 -1.51 -16.73
CA VAL A 273 -30.40 -0.61 -17.11
C VAL A 273 -30.44 -0.32 -18.61
N CYS A 274 -30.60 -1.34 -19.44
CA CYS A 274 -30.73 -1.18 -20.88
C CYS A 274 -31.92 -0.28 -21.23
N ASN A 275 -33.06 -0.44 -20.55
CA ASN A 275 -34.24 0.40 -20.76
C ASN A 275 -33.98 1.86 -20.43
N VAL A 276 -33.29 2.16 -19.33
CA VAL A 276 -32.89 3.56 -19.02
C VAL A 276 -32.00 4.14 -20.12
N TYR A 277 -31.07 3.38 -20.68
CA TYR A 277 -30.27 3.84 -21.82
C TYR A 277 -31.14 4.11 -23.06
N ARG A 278 -32.11 3.25 -23.37
CA ARG A 278 -33.04 3.44 -24.50
C ARG A 278 -33.92 4.67 -24.32
N GLU A 279 -34.50 4.83 -23.13
CA GLU A 279 -35.34 5.98 -22.75
C GLU A 279 -34.58 7.31 -22.85
N ASN A 280 -33.24 7.28 -22.76
CA ASN A 280 -32.36 8.44 -22.91
C ASN A 280 -31.67 8.49 -24.29
N GLY A 281 -32.21 7.81 -25.31
CA GLY A 281 -31.75 7.90 -26.69
C GLY A 281 -30.41 7.21 -26.99
N LYS A 282 -30.01 6.22 -26.18
CA LYS A 282 -28.74 5.47 -26.30
C LYS A 282 -28.95 4.01 -26.74
N GLU A 283 -29.77 3.78 -27.76
CA GLU A 283 -30.14 2.43 -28.26
C GLU A 283 -28.93 1.57 -28.63
N GLU A 284 -27.93 2.15 -29.29
CA GLU A 284 -26.73 1.42 -29.72
C GLU A 284 -25.91 0.89 -28.52
N LYS A 285 -25.78 1.71 -27.46
CA LYS A 285 -25.11 1.31 -26.22
C LYS A 285 -25.92 0.23 -25.49
N ALA A 286 -27.24 0.36 -25.42
CA ALA A 286 -28.12 -0.63 -24.80
C ALA A 286 -28.03 -1.98 -25.54
N THR A 287 -28.02 -1.96 -26.87
CA THR A 287 -27.92 -3.17 -27.70
C THR A 287 -26.55 -3.85 -27.54
N ARG A 288 -25.46 -3.07 -27.54
CA ARG A 288 -24.11 -3.60 -27.30
C ARG A 288 -23.97 -4.20 -25.91
N LEU A 289 -24.53 -3.55 -24.88
CA LEU A 289 -24.52 -4.04 -23.51
C LEU A 289 -25.29 -5.37 -23.40
N ALA A 290 -26.51 -5.42 -23.93
CA ALA A 290 -27.32 -6.64 -23.92
C ALA A 290 -26.62 -7.81 -24.60
N LYS A 291 -26.01 -7.57 -25.78
CA LYS A 291 -25.23 -8.60 -26.48
C LYS A 291 -24.01 -9.05 -25.68
N ARG A 292 -23.27 -8.13 -25.08
CA ARG A 292 -22.09 -8.47 -24.26
C ARG A 292 -22.46 -9.31 -23.05
N VAL A 293 -23.60 -9.04 -22.40
CA VAL A 293 -24.08 -9.83 -21.26
C VAL A 293 -24.43 -11.26 -21.69
N ASP A 294 -25.08 -11.42 -22.85
CA ASP A 294 -25.35 -12.75 -23.39
C ASP A 294 -24.07 -13.50 -23.73
N ASP A 295 -23.12 -12.84 -24.40
CA ASP A 295 -21.86 -13.45 -24.82
C ASP A 295 -20.95 -13.84 -23.61
N LEU A 296 -21.12 -13.20 -22.45
CA LEU A 296 -20.36 -13.46 -21.22
C LEU A 296 -21.08 -14.38 -20.21
N SER A 297 -22.31 -14.82 -20.50
CA SER A 297 -23.06 -15.69 -19.59
C SER A 297 -22.49 -17.12 -19.62
N ILE A 298 -21.89 -17.58 -18.51
CA ILE A 298 -21.31 -18.94 -18.39
C ILE A 298 -22.09 -19.74 -17.34
N GLY A 299 -23.02 -20.60 -17.75
CA GLY A 299 -23.74 -21.46 -16.79
C GLY A 299 -22.86 -22.59 -16.26
N LEU A 300 -22.60 -22.63 -14.96
CA LEU A 300 -21.75 -23.64 -14.33
C LEU A 300 -22.52 -24.41 -13.26
N LYS A 301 -22.67 -25.73 -13.47
CA LYS A 301 -23.39 -26.64 -12.56
C LYS A 301 -22.52 -27.85 -12.23
N VAL A 302 -21.95 -27.85 -11.03
CA VAL A 302 -21.00 -28.87 -10.59
C VAL A 302 -21.28 -29.27 -9.14
N GLU A 303 -21.80 -30.49 -8.95
CA GLU A 303 -22.06 -31.05 -7.62
C GLU A 303 -22.93 -30.15 -6.73
N GLN A 304 -22.38 -29.55 -5.68
CA GLN A 304 -23.08 -28.62 -4.78
C GLN A 304 -23.01 -27.16 -5.27
N PHE A 305 -22.18 -26.88 -6.27
CA PHE A 305 -21.99 -25.56 -6.86
C PHE A 305 -22.91 -25.37 -8.06
N ASP A 306 -23.66 -24.27 -8.08
CA ASP A 306 -24.67 -23.97 -9.09
C ASP A 306 -24.79 -22.46 -9.26
N THR A 307 -24.30 -21.92 -10.40
CA THR A 307 -24.31 -20.48 -10.65
C THR A 307 -25.71 -19.89 -10.79
N ASP A 308 -26.76 -20.71 -10.91
CA ASP A 308 -28.14 -20.22 -10.86
C ASP A 308 -28.60 -19.89 -9.43
N LYS A 309 -27.80 -20.24 -8.40
CA LYS A 309 -28.06 -19.90 -7.00
C LYS A 309 -27.29 -18.66 -6.56
N GLN A 310 -27.87 -17.93 -5.61
CA GLN A 310 -27.18 -16.88 -4.90
C GLN A 310 -26.00 -17.42 -4.09
N ALA A 311 -24.89 -16.72 -4.13
CA ALA A 311 -23.72 -17.03 -3.33
C ALA A 311 -23.34 -15.83 -2.45
N TYR A 312 -22.65 -16.11 -1.35
CA TYR A 312 -22.02 -15.08 -0.54
C TYR A 312 -20.66 -14.74 -1.15
N PHE A 313 -20.51 -13.51 -1.61
CA PHE A 313 -19.29 -12.91 -2.13
C PHE A 313 -18.56 -12.22 -0.99
N ILE A 314 -17.29 -12.58 -0.82
CA ILE A 314 -16.45 -11.98 0.20
C ILE A 314 -15.30 -11.26 -0.48
N HIS A 315 -15.08 -10.00 -0.09
CA HIS A 315 -13.99 -9.22 -0.64
C HIS A 315 -12.65 -9.92 -0.34
N PRO A 316 -11.86 -10.32 -1.35
CA PRO A 316 -10.69 -11.19 -1.17
C PRO A 316 -9.63 -10.55 -0.26
N LEU A 317 -9.41 -9.23 -0.38
CA LEU A 317 -8.51 -8.50 0.53
C LEU A 317 -9.01 -8.47 1.97
N GLY A 318 -10.34 -8.51 2.17
CA GLY A 318 -10.93 -8.54 3.51
C GLY A 318 -10.75 -9.89 4.18
N VAL A 319 -10.97 -10.98 3.45
CA VAL A 319 -10.67 -12.35 3.92
C VAL A 319 -9.20 -12.51 4.24
N ILE A 320 -8.33 -12.11 3.32
CA ILE A 320 -6.88 -12.20 3.49
C ILE A 320 -6.44 -11.36 4.70
N GLY A 321 -6.96 -10.14 4.85
CA GLY A 321 -6.70 -9.30 6.03
C GLY A 321 -7.16 -9.92 7.35
N ALA A 322 -8.38 -10.48 7.40
CA ALA A 322 -8.96 -11.06 8.61
C ALA A 322 -8.29 -12.39 9.02
N LEU A 323 -7.80 -13.17 8.05
CA LEU A 323 -7.22 -14.49 8.27
C LEU A 323 -5.69 -14.50 8.35
N MET A 324 -5.02 -13.46 7.86
CA MET A 324 -3.58 -13.34 8.04
C MET A 324 -3.27 -12.96 9.50
N PRO A 325 -2.39 -13.70 10.20
CA PRO A 325 -1.76 -13.14 11.38
C PRO A 325 -1.02 -11.88 10.92
N TYR A 326 -1.48 -10.70 11.36
CA TYR A 326 -0.88 -9.43 10.97
C TYR A 326 0.62 -9.52 11.21
N SER A 327 1.34 -9.30 10.12
CA SER A 327 2.71 -9.77 9.95
C SER A 327 3.63 -9.23 11.03
N THR A 328 4.61 -10.04 11.44
CA THR A 328 5.77 -9.62 12.24
C THR A 328 6.68 -8.58 11.55
N CYS A 329 6.23 -7.96 10.47
CA CYS A 329 6.99 -7.03 9.66
C CYS A 329 6.18 -5.80 9.24
N PHE A 330 6.86 -4.85 8.61
CA PHE A 330 6.35 -3.50 8.33
C PHE A 330 5.92 -3.28 6.87
N CYS A 331 5.64 -4.35 6.14
CA CYS A 331 5.10 -4.23 4.79
C CYS A 331 3.71 -3.55 4.87
N HIS A 332 3.46 -2.56 4.02
CA HIS A 332 2.15 -1.93 3.83
C HIS A 332 1.52 -1.20 5.03
N ARG A 333 2.30 -0.94 6.09
CA ARG A 333 1.89 -0.11 7.24
C ARG A 333 2.99 0.86 7.63
N ASP A 334 2.68 1.83 8.48
CA ASP A 334 3.68 2.76 9.02
C ASP A 334 4.73 2.03 9.87
N LEU A 335 5.96 2.55 9.83
CA LEU A 335 7.00 2.17 10.77
C LEU A 335 6.70 2.81 12.13
N THR A 336 6.87 2.05 13.19
CA THR A 336 6.91 2.59 14.55
C THR A 336 8.26 3.24 14.82
N VAL A 337 8.30 4.16 15.78
CA VAL A 337 9.54 4.81 16.21
C VAL A 337 10.57 3.79 16.69
N GLU A 338 10.10 2.73 17.36
CA GLU A 338 10.95 1.65 17.87
C GLU A 338 11.55 0.81 16.73
N GLU A 339 10.80 0.55 15.67
CA GLU A 339 11.33 -0.11 14.47
C GLU A 339 12.42 0.72 13.80
N VAL A 340 12.22 2.04 13.65
CA VAL A 340 13.25 2.93 13.09
C VAL A 340 14.50 2.96 13.99
N LYS A 341 14.32 3.05 15.32
CA LYS A 341 15.43 2.97 16.30
C LYS A 341 16.19 1.66 16.17
N ASN A 342 15.50 0.52 16.08
CA ASN A 342 16.11 -0.79 15.96
C ASN A 342 16.84 -0.98 14.63
N ILE A 343 16.29 -0.48 13.52
CA ILE A 343 16.95 -0.49 12.21
C ILE A 343 18.24 0.32 12.27
N VAL A 344 18.19 1.59 12.73
CA VAL A 344 19.37 2.46 12.79
C VAL A 344 20.42 1.92 13.79
N SER A 345 20.00 1.40 14.93
CA SER A 345 20.88 0.77 15.91
C SER A 345 21.57 -0.47 15.33
N SER A 346 20.85 -1.24 14.52
CA SER A 346 21.39 -2.39 13.81
C SER A 346 22.46 -1.97 12.80
N LEU A 347 22.20 -0.95 11.99
CA LEU A 347 23.15 -0.48 10.98
C LEU A 347 24.41 0.12 11.60
N SER A 348 24.26 0.96 12.63
CA SER A 348 25.37 1.61 13.34
C SER A 348 26.15 0.68 14.28
N SER A 349 25.58 -0.48 14.63
CA SER A 349 26.06 -1.34 15.72
C SER A 349 26.14 -0.63 17.08
N SER A 350 25.28 0.39 17.30
CA SER A 350 25.18 1.15 18.54
C SER A 350 23.73 1.20 19.04
N LYS A 351 23.51 0.80 20.29
CA LYS A 351 22.17 0.83 20.94
C LYS A 351 21.66 2.24 21.26
N SER A 352 22.53 3.24 21.22
CA SER A 352 22.21 4.63 21.60
C SER A 352 22.63 5.61 20.49
N TYR A 353 22.32 5.25 19.24
CA TYR A 353 22.68 6.07 18.09
C TYR A 353 21.91 7.40 18.08
N LYS A 354 22.62 8.52 18.07
CA LYS A 354 22.04 9.86 18.01
C LYS A 354 21.98 10.33 16.56
N LEU A 355 20.82 10.84 16.16
CA LEU A 355 20.59 11.35 14.80
C LEU A 355 21.13 12.77 14.64
N PHE A 356 21.59 13.09 13.44
CA PHE A 356 21.87 14.44 12.96
C PHE A 356 22.88 15.24 13.82
N THR A 357 23.88 14.54 14.37
CA THR A 357 24.84 15.08 15.35
C THR A 357 26.01 15.85 14.75
N HIS A 358 26.21 15.79 13.44
CA HIS A 358 27.35 16.44 12.82
C HIS A 358 27.24 17.97 12.99
N SER A 359 28.34 18.65 13.30
CA SER A 359 28.36 20.09 13.59
C SER A 359 27.87 20.98 12.44
N LYS A 360 27.97 20.47 11.21
CA LYS A 360 27.49 21.13 9.99
C LYS A 360 26.05 20.77 9.59
N CYS A 361 25.34 19.97 10.40
CA CYS A 361 23.94 19.63 10.13
C CYS A 361 23.06 20.86 10.42
N PRO A 362 22.36 21.43 9.42
CA PRO A 362 21.63 22.69 9.58
C PRO A 362 20.21 22.51 10.15
N LEU A 363 19.79 21.28 10.46
CA LEU A 363 18.48 21.03 11.07
C LEU A 363 18.34 21.74 12.42
N GLU A 364 17.13 22.17 12.74
CA GLU A 364 16.79 22.67 14.07
C GLU A 364 16.80 21.51 15.08
N ASP A 365 17.21 21.77 16.33
CA ASP A 365 17.37 20.70 17.33
C ASP A 365 16.08 19.93 17.64
N LYS A 366 14.92 20.60 17.53
CA LYS A 366 13.60 19.97 17.69
C LYS A 366 13.27 18.93 16.61
N GLU A 367 13.97 18.96 15.48
CA GLU A 367 13.80 17.99 14.39
C GLU A 367 14.78 16.81 14.51
N LYS A 368 15.81 16.91 15.37
CA LYS A 368 16.89 15.91 15.48
C LYS A 368 16.54 14.73 16.38
N ASN A 369 15.38 14.13 16.18
CA ASN A 369 14.90 12.98 16.97
C ASN A 369 14.21 11.92 16.12
N TYR A 370 14.05 10.73 16.70
CA TYR A 370 13.48 9.58 16.01
C TYR A 370 11.99 9.73 15.75
N GLU A 371 11.27 10.43 16.62
CA GLU A 371 9.84 10.68 16.49
C GLU A 371 9.57 11.48 15.21
N LYS A 372 10.31 12.57 15.00
CA LYS A 372 10.22 13.40 13.79
C LYS A 372 10.72 12.67 12.55
N LEU A 373 11.85 11.96 12.62
CA LEU A 373 12.33 11.16 11.49
C LEU A 373 11.30 10.10 11.06
N THR A 374 10.68 9.41 12.02
CA THR A 374 9.69 8.37 11.75
C THR A 374 8.43 8.96 11.11
N GLU A 375 7.95 10.10 11.61
CA GLU A 375 6.83 10.83 11.02
C GLU A 375 7.12 11.17 9.55
N GLU A 376 8.27 11.78 9.26
CA GLU A 376 8.59 12.20 7.90
C GLU A 376 8.89 11.04 6.95
N LEU A 377 9.47 9.94 7.44
CA LEU A 377 9.62 8.70 6.67
C LEU A 377 8.25 8.13 6.29
N ASN A 378 7.31 8.03 7.23
CA ASN A 378 5.99 7.48 6.95
C ASN A 378 5.18 8.38 5.99
N ASN A 379 5.25 9.70 6.16
CA ASN A 379 4.64 10.66 5.23
C ASN A 379 5.21 10.50 3.81
N THR A 380 6.53 10.37 3.70
CA THR A 380 7.24 10.16 2.43
C THR A 380 6.87 8.81 1.82
N PHE A 381 6.82 7.74 2.62
CA PHE A 381 6.48 6.40 2.14
C PHE A 381 5.08 6.33 1.56
N LYS A 382 4.10 6.97 2.22
CA LYS A 382 2.73 7.09 1.68
C LYS A 382 2.73 7.85 0.36
N LYS A 383 3.33 9.03 0.32
CA LYS A 383 3.32 9.92 -0.86
C LYS A 383 3.99 9.32 -2.09
N TYR A 384 5.10 8.60 -1.91
CA TYR A 384 5.92 8.06 -3.00
C TYR A 384 5.78 6.54 -3.15
N GLU A 385 4.74 5.98 -2.52
CA GLU A 385 4.36 4.57 -2.60
C GLU A 385 5.49 3.60 -2.20
N ILE A 386 6.33 3.98 -1.25
CA ILE A 386 7.42 3.14 -0.72
C ILE A 386 6.81 2.20 0.34
N ASN A 387 5.85 1.39 -0.09
CA ASN A 387 4.89 0.75 0.80
C ASN A 387 5.27 -0.68 1.15
N THR A 388 5.96 -1.42 0.28
CA THR A 388 6.44 -2.78 0.60
C THR A 388 7.61 -2.72 1.60
N CYS A 389 7.78 -3.76 2.40
CA CYS A 389 8.92 -3.85 3.32
C CYS A 389 10.26 -3.80 2.59
N ILE A 390 10.38 -4.42 1.40
CA ILE A 390 11.63 -4.41 0.63
C ILE A 390 11.92 -3.00 0.07
N ARG A 391 10.90 -2.29 -0.46
CA ARG A 391 11.03 -0.87 -0.87
C ARG A 391 11.60 -0.02 0.27
N LYS A 392 11.03 -0.14 1.47
CA LYS A 392 11.50 0.59 2.66
C LYS A 392 12.92 0.21 3.06
N ILE A 393 13.26 -1.09 3.04
CA ILE A 393 14.60 -1.56 3.41
C ILE A 393 15.66 -0.96 2.49
N HIS A 394 15.44 -1.03 1.18
CA HIS A 394 16.37 -0.45 0.23
C HIS A 394 16.43 1.06 0.39
N PHE A 395 15.30 1.75 0.46
CA PHE A 395 15.27 3.20 0.69
C PHE A 395 16.05 3.60 1.95
N LEU A 396 15.77 2.98 3.10
CA LEU A 396 16.44 3.23 4.37
C LEU A 396 17.96 2.97 4.28
N THR A 397 18.36 1.92 3.56
CA THR A 397 19.78 1.60 3.32
C THR A 397 20.46 2.70 2.51
N GLN A 398 19.81 3.17 1.45
CA GLN A 398 20.37 4.24 0.61
C GLN A 398 20.50 5.54 1.43
N ILE A 399 19.41 6.00 2.06
CA ILE A 399 19.47 7.26 2.81
C ILE A 399 20.45 7.20 3.97
N TYR A 400 20.62 6.04 4.62
CA TYR A 400 21.59 5.90 5.71
C TYR A 400 22.99 6.18 5.20
N LEU A 401 23.38 5.67 4.03
CA LEU A 401 24.69 5.94 3.45
C LEU A 401 24.82 7.40 2.98
N GLU A 402 23.85 7.88 2.20
CA GLU A 402 23.89 9.21 1.56
C GLU A 402 23.89 10.37 2.57
N SER A 403 23.33 10.16 3.76
CA SER A 403 23.28 11.16 4.84
C SER A 403 24.43 11.04 5.85
N ALA A 404 25.52 10.36 5.46
CA ALA A 404 26.65 10.02 6.31
C ALA A 404 26.18 9.37 7.63
N HIS A 405 25.41 8.28 7.51
CA HIS A 405 24.81 7.54 8.60
C HIS A 405 23.73 8.33 9.37
N LEU A 406 22.91 9.12 8.67
CA LEU A 406 21.91 10.03 9.28
C LEU A 406 22.54 11.02 10.27
N THR A 407 23.77 11.49 10.00
CA THR A 407 24.44 12.51 10.84
C THR A 407 24.30 13.92 10.28
N THR A 408 23.95 14.07 8.99
CA THR A 408 23.76 15.36 8.32
C THR A 408 22.74 15.27 7.17
N THR A 409 22.17 16.41 6.79
CA THR A 409 21.30 16.57 5.60
C THR A 409 21.99 17.35 4.48
N VAL A 410 23.27 17.69 4.63
CA VAL A 410 24.02 18.52 3.68
C VAL A 410 25.42 17.96 3.46
N GLU A 411 25.83 17.94 2.19
CA GLU A 411 27.16 17.57 1.74
C GLU A 411 28.25 18.38 2.46
N PHE A 412 29.32 17.70 2.89
CA PHE A 412 30.44 18.32 3.60
C PHE A 412 31.30 19.22 2.72
N ALA A 413 31.40 18.91 1.42
CA ALA A 413 32.16 19.71 0.47
C ALA A 413 31.53 21.11 0.29
N SER A 414 32.35 22.05 -0.17
CA SER A 414 31.89 23.41 -0.45
C SER A 414 30.93 23.49 -1.64
N GLY A 415 30.92 22.47 -2.51
CA GLY A 415 30.19 22.48 -3.78
C GLY A 415 30.84 23.33 -4.87
N SER A 416 31.93 24.05 -4.57
CA SER A 416 32.61 24.92 -5.55
C SER A 416 33.14 24.16 -6.77
N GLY A 417 33.37 22.85 -6.66
CA GLY A 417 33.71 21.99 -7.80
C GLY A 417 32.61 21.93 -8.86
N TYR A 418 31.35 22.13 -8.49
CA TYR A 418 30.20 22.05 -9.39
C TYR A 418 29.89 23.38 -10.12
N ASP A 419 30.70 24.42 -9.93
CA ASP A 419 30.52 25.69 -10.64
C ASP A 419 30.79 25.54 -12.16
N PRO A 420 30.18 26.40 -13.01
CA PRO A 420 30.53 26.48 -14.41
C PRO A 420 32.03 26.73 -14.58
N GLY A 421 32.65 26.02 -15.54
CA GLY A 421 34.10 26.09 -15.80
C GLY A 421 34.97 25.23 -14.87
N LYS A 422 34.41 24.65 -13.80
CA LYS A 422 35.13 23.72 -12.89
C LYS A 422 34.73 22.26 -13.06
N HIS A 423 33.49 21.98 -13.45
CA HIS A 423 33.03 20.64 -13.78
C HIS A 423 32.51 20.57 -15.23
N PRO A 424 32.88 19.54 -16.02
CA PRO A 424 32.47 19.44 -17.43
C PRO A 424 30.95 19.39 -17.60
N SER A 425 30.25 18.73 -16.67
CA SER A 425 28.78 18.62 -16.72
C SER A 425 28.03 19.81 -16.11
N ALA A 426 28.70 20.85 -15.60
CA ALA A 426 28.03 21.95 -14.88
C ALA A 426 26.94 22.62 -15.73
N ILE A 427 27.28 23.01 -16.96
CA ILE A 427 26.34 23.68 -17.89
C ILE A 427 25.18 22.75 -18.27
N ALA A 428 25.45 21.49 -18.58
CA ALA A 428 24.42 20.49 -18.91
C ALA A 428 23.43 20.26 -17.76
N ASN A 429 23.92 20.40 -16.53
CA ASN A 429 23.15 20.30 -15.29
C ASN A 429 22.58 21.65 -14.79
N GLN A 430 22.62 22.66 -15.65
CA GLN A 430 22.11 24.03 -15.45
C GLN A 430 22.80 24.84 -14.36
N ASN A 431 24.00 24.46 -13.91
CA ASN A 431 24.86 25.36 -13.14
C ASN A 431 25.53 26.31 -14.13
N THR A 432 24.97 27.51 -14.28
CA THR A 432 25.37 28.50 -15.32
C THR A 432 26.04 29.74 -14.74
N GLU A 433 25.97 29.94 -13.42
CA GLU A 433 26.58 31.08 -12.74
C GLU A 433 27.59 30.61 -11.69
N VAL A 434 28.67 31.38 -11.49
CA VAL A 434 29.60 31.12 -10.38
C VAL A 434 28.84 31.23 -9.05
N GLY A 435 29.01 30.23 -8.19
CA GLY A 435 28.26 30.05 -6.96
C GLY A 435 27.06 29.10 -7.10
N ASP A 436 26.69 28.67 -8.31
CA ASP A 436 25.68 27.62 -8.48
C ASP A 436 26.15 26.28 -7.89
N GLY A 437 27.45 25.99 -7.91
CA GLY A 437 27.96 24.78 -7.30
C GLY A 437 27.67 24.70 -5.80
N PRO A 438 28.08 25.68 -4.98
CA PRO A 438 27.72 25.76 -3.57
C PRO A 438 26.20 25.86 -3.31
N ARG A 439 25.44 26.56 -4.16
CA ARG A 439 23.98 26.66 -4.03
C ARG A 439 23.29 25.32 -4.26
N TYR A 440 23.70 24.55 -5.26
CA TYR A 440 23.04 23.30 -5.67
C TYR A 440 23.91 22.05 -5.41
N LYS A 441 24.73 22.09 -4.35
CA LYS A 441 25.43 20.92 -3.79
C LYS A 441 24.47 19.96 -3.08
N GLY A 442 24.94 18.77 -2.71
CA GLY A 442 24.11 17.74 -2.09
C GLY A 442 23.34 18.21 -0.85
N ARG A 443 22.01 18.07 -0.87
CA ARG A 443 21.13 18.24 0.29
C ARG A 443 20.02 17.20 0.35
N GLY A 444 19.43 17.05 1.53
CA GLY A 444 18.42 16.04 1.80
C GLY A 444 19.05 14.67 2.07
N LEU A 445 18.21 13.69 2.37
CA LEU A 445 18.68 12.38 2.79
C LEU A 445 19.21 11.50 1.65
N MET A 446 19.06 11.93 0.40
CA MET A 446 19.62 11.27 -0.79
C MET A 446 20.48 12.24 -1.63
N GLN A 447 21.00 13.30 -1.01
CA GLN A 447 21.97 14.25 -1.59
C GLN A 447 21.56 14.80 -2.97
N LEU A 448 20.36 15.38 -3.07
CA LEU A 448 19.91 16.08 -4.27
C LEU A 448 20.95 17.12 -4.69
N THR A 449 21.49 16.98 -5.89
CA THR A 449 22.62 17.76 -6.41
C THR A 449 22.28 18.27 -7.82
N TRP A 450 22.89 19.39 -8.22
CA TRP A 450 22.72 20.09 -9.49
C TRP A 450 21.44 20.93 -9.61
N ARG A 451 21.56 22.14 -10.18
CA ARG A 451 20.43 23.07 -10.34
C ARG A 451 19.24 22.42 -11.04
N LYS A 452 19.47 21.66 -12.11
CA LYS A 452 18.42 20.96 -12.86
C LYS A 452 17.53 20.09 -11.95
N ASN A 453 18.13 19.35 -11.01
CA ASN A 453 17.39 18.45 -10.12
C ASN A 453 16.61 19.22 -9.06
N TYR A 454 17.21 20.28 -8.48
CA TYR A 454 16.51 21.19 -7.57
C TYR A 454 15.27 21.82 -8.22
N LEU A 455 15.40 22.32 -9.46
CA LEU A 455 14.27 22.89 -10.19
C LEU A 455 13.18 21.85 -10.48
N SER A 456 13.57 20.62 -10.83
CA SER A 456 12.63 19.53 -11.07
C SER A 456 11.84 19.17 -9.81
N TYR A 457 12.52 19.10 -8.67
CA TYR A 457 11.88 18.89 -7.38
C TYR A 457 10.97 20.06 -6.98
N PHE A 458 11.42 21.31 -7.12
CA PHE A 458 10.56 22.47 -6.82
C PHE A 458 9.30 22.50 -7.68
N LYS A 459 9.40 22.19 -8.97
CA LYS A 459 8.24 22.05 -9.84
C LYS A 459 7.29 20.96 -9.32
N HIS A 460 7.82 19.83 -8.87
CA HIS A 460 7.00 18.77 -8.25
C HIS A 460 6.27 19.27 -7.00
N THR A 461 6.93 20.04 -6.12
CA THR A 461 6.28 20.57 -4.92
C THR A 461 5.11 21.52 -5.21
N ARG A 462 5.00 22.05 -6.43
CA ARG A 462 3.90 22.93 -6.84
C ARG A 462 2.71 22.19 -7.42
N LEU A 463 2.82 20.87 -7.63
CA LEU A 463 1.68 20.03 -8.03
C LEU A 463 0.71 19.80 -6.86
N ASP A 464 1.18 19.92 -5.62
CA ASP A 464 0.39 19.75 -4.40
C ASP A 464 0.79 20.79 -3.34
N PRO A 465 0.45 22.08 -3.53
CA PRO A 465 0.90 23.16 -2.66
C PRO A 465 0.41 23.04 -1.21
N GLU A 466 -0.74 22.40 -0.96
CA GLU A 466 -1.27 22.23 0.39
C GLU A 466 -0.45 21.23 1.22
N TYR A 467 0.07 20.16 0.62
CA TYR A 467 0.97 19.25 1.32
C TYR A 467 2.23 19.95 1.85
N TYR A 468 2.74 20.93 1.12
CA TYR A 468 3.95 21.68 1.49
C TYR A 468 3.67 22.92 2.36
N ARG A 469 2.41 23.27 2.67
CA ARG A 469 1.99 24.53 3.32
C ARG A 469 2.73 24.87 4.61
N GLY A 470 3.18 23.85 5.35
CA GLY A 470 3.86 24.00 6.63
C GLY A 470 5.26 24.62 6.50
N ILE A 471 5.87 24.53 5.31
CA ILE A 471 7.23 25.02 5.03
C ILE A 471 7.26 26.00 3.85
N ILE A 472 6.47 25.75 2.81
CA ILE A 472 6.39 26.58 1.61
C ILE A 472 4.95 27.06 1.47
N SER A 473 4.74 28.38 1.42
CA SER A 473 3.40 28.95 1.23
C SER A 473 2.73 28.36 -0.02
N PRO A 474 1.42 28.05 0.03
CA PRO A 474 0.66 27.63 -1.15
C PRO A 474 0.69 28.66 -2.29
N THR A 475 0.90 29.94 -1.95
CA THR A 475 0.98 31.04 -2.93
C THR A 475 2.38 31.24 -3.55
N THR A 476 3.41 30.57 -3.02
CA THR A 476 4.78 30.65 -3.57
C THR A 476 4.80 30.03 -4.96
N LYS A 477 5.25 30.79 -5.97
CA LYS A 477 5.33 30.33 -7.35
C LYS A 477 6.65 29.61 -7.63
N PHE A 478 6.68 28.80 -8.68
CA PHE A 478 7.90 28.11 -9.10
C PHE A 478 9.04 29.09 -9.42
N GLU A 479 8.73 30.24 -10.03
CA GLU A 479 9.70 31.26 -10.40
C GLU A 479 10.40 31.84 -9.16
N ASP A 480 9.67 31.98 -8.05
CA ASP A 480 10.24 32.42 -6.77
C ASP A 480 11.24 31.41 -6.23
N MET A 481 10.94 30.12 -6.37
CA MET A 481 11.81 29.02 -5.94
C MET A 481 13.02 28.84 -6.85
N ALA A 482 12.85 29.08 -8.16
CA ALA A 482 13.90 28.99 -9.17
C ALA A 482 14.88 30.18 -9.13
N ASN A 483 14.47 31.30 -8.52
CA ASN A 483 15.30 32.48 -8.35
C ASN A 483 16.41 32.24 -7.33
N ARG A 484 17.66 32.33 -7.79
CA ARG A 484 18.88 32.12 -6.98
C ARG A 484 18.95 33.01 -5.74
N ARG A 485 18.31 34.19 -5.76
CA ARG A 485 18.34 35.17 -4.65
C ARG A 485 17.44 34.79 -3.48
N ASN A 486 16.43 33.94 -3.72
CA ASN A 486 15.43 33.59 -2.71
C ASN A 486 15.83 32.38 -1.85
N ASN A 487 16.98 31.76 -2.12
CA ASN A 487 17.60 30.71 -1.31
C ASN A 487 16.75 29.46 -0.99
N PHE A 488 15.68 29.17 -1.74
CA PHE A 488 14.84 27.98 -1.53
C PHE A 488 15.60 26.64 -1.51
N HIS A 489 16.77 26.57 -2.16
CA HIS A 489 17.64 25.40 -2.14
C HIS A 489 18.11 25.01 -0.72
N SER A 490 18.25 25.97 0.20
CA SER A 490 18.70 25.69 1.57
C SER A 490 17.68 24.90 2.38
N LEU A 491 16.39 25.13 2.13
CA LEU A 491 15.28 24.51 2.85
C LEU A 491 15.31 22.98 2.80
N ILE A 492 15.82 22.39 1.70
CA ILE A 492 15.97 20.93 1.55
C ILE A 492 16.96 20.36 2.58
N GLY A 493 17.98 21.13 2.98
CA GLY A 493 18.89 20.74 4.06
C GLY A 493 18.37 21.14 5.44
N GLU A 494 17.69 22.28 5.54
CA GLU A 494 17.32 22.92 6.81
C GLU A 494 16.02 22.39 7.43
N LYS A 495 15.15 21.74 6.65
CA LYS A 495 13.85 21.21 7.12
C LYS A 495 13.79 19.71 6.90
N LEU A 496 13.59 18.94 7.98
CA LEU A 496 13.64 17.48 7.90
C LEU A 496 12.55 16.93 6.97
N PHE A 497 11.37 17.55 6.99
CA PHE A 497 10.28 17.28 6.04
C PHE A 497 10.76 17.30 4.58
N LEU A 498 11.39 18.40 4.13
CA LEU A 498 11.89 18.51 2.74
C LEU A 498 13.13 17.62 2.50
N ALA A 499 13.95 17.38 3.52
CA ALA A 499 15.11 16.51 3.43
C ALA A 499 14.71 15.05 3.12
N VAL A 500 13.62 14.57 3.74
CA VAL A 500 13.10 13.21 3.53
C VAL A 500 12.21 13.15 2.28
N ASP A 501 11.34 14.15 2.08
CA ASP A 501 10.44 14.23 0.92
C ASP A 501 11.22 14.29 -0.40
N SER A 502 12.30 15.09 -0.47
CA SER A 502 13.16 15.13 -1.67
C SER A 502 13.85 13.80 -1.97
N ALA A 503 14.16 12.99 -0.96
CA ALA A 503 14.67 11.63 -1.15
C ALA A 503 13.58 10.71 -1.72
N GLY A 504 12.35 10.77 -1.20
CA GLY A 504 11.21 10.04 -1.77
C GLY A 504 10.89 10.44 -3.22
N TRP A 505 10.90 11.74 -3.50
CA TRP A 505 10.75 12.25 -4.86
C TRP A 505 11.86 11.73 -5.78
N TYR A 506 13.12 11.77 -5.32
CA TYR A 506 14.23 11.28 -6.14
C TYR A 506 14.08 9.78 -6.42
N TRP A 507 13.70 9.02 -5.39
CA TRP A 507 13.45 7.59 -5.49
C TRP A 507 12.37 7.23 -6.51
N ARG A 508 11.22 7.92 -6.50
CA ARG A 508 10.09 7.62 -7.39
C ARG A 508 10.22 8.27 -8.77
N TYR A 509 10.76 9.48 -8.86
CA TYR A 509 10.70 10.31 -10.06
C TYR A 509 12.04 10.92 -10.50
N GLY A 510 12.98 11.14 -9.59
CA GLY A 510 14.19 11.93 -9.87
C GLY A 510 15.39 11.13 -10.40
N SER A 511 15.41 9.81 -10.23
CA SER A 511 16.51 8.99 -10.74
C SER A 511 16.51 8.93 -12.27
N ALA A 512 17.70 9.08 -12.87
CA ALA A 512 17.88 8.87 -14.31
C ALA A 512 17.65 7.41 -14.75
N TRP A 513 17.55 6.48 -13.80
CA TRP A 513 17.27 5.06 -14.04
C TRP A 513 15.78 4.71 -13.92
N GLY A 514 14.93 5.73 -13.77
CA GLY A 514 13.49 5.59 -13.60
C GLY A 514 13.09 5.36 -12.14
N ASP A 515 11.87 4.89 -11.95
CA ASP A 515 11.30 4.62 -10.64
C ASP A 515 12.02 3.46 -9.93
N LEU A 516 12.58 3.74 -8.75
CA LEU A 516 13.34 2.77 -7.95
C LEU A 516 12.46 1.84 -7.11
N ASN A 517 11.14 2.07 -7.04
CA ASN A 517 10.21 1.09 -6.48
C ASN A 517 10.22 -0.23 -7.28
N ILE A 518 10.31 -0.15 -8.60
CA ILE A 518 10.29 -1.31 -9.51
C ILE A 518 11.45 -2.29 -9.25
N PRO A 519 12.72 -1.86 -9.24
CA PRO A 519 13.81 -2.76 -8.88
C PRO A 519 13.76 -3.18 -7.40
N ALA A 520 13.24 -2.34 -6.50
CA ALA A 520 13.11 -2.71 -5.09
C ALA A 520 12.09 -3.83 -4.85
N ASP A 521 10.98 -3.87 -5.58
CA ASP A 521 10.04 -5.01 -5.50
C ASP A 521 10.66 -6.33 -5.91
N ASN A 522 11.68 -6.27 -6.77
CA ASN A 522 12.44 -7.44 -7.20
C ASN A 522 13.70 -7.66 -6.35
N ASP A 523 13.87 -6.96 -5.23
CA ASP A 523 15.06 -7.00 -4.38
C ASP A 523 16.38 -6.82 -5.18
N ASP A 524 16.35 -5.94 -6.20
CA ASP A 524 17.44 -5.72 -7.17
C ASP A 524 18.34 -4.55 -6.75
N ILE A 525 19.17 -4.80 -5.74
CA ILE A 525 20.07 -3.80 -5.18
C ILE A 525 21.10 -3.26 -6.20
N TYR A 526 21.39 -4.02 -7.26
CA TYR A 526 22.30 -3.62 -8.34
C TYR A 526 21.71 -2.44 -9.12
N MET A 527 20.44 -2.57 -9.52
CA MET A 527 19.70 -1.47 -10.15
C MET A 527 19.55 -0.28 -9.21
N ILE A 528 19.21 -0.52 -7.94
CA ILE A 528 18.97 0.54 -6.95
C ILE A 528 20.25 1.33 -6.67
N ASN A 529 21.38 0.65 -6.43
CA ASN A 529 22.65 1.32 -6.14
C ASN A 529 23.09 2.21 -7.30
N ILE A 530 22.96 1.74 -8.55
CA ILE A 530 23.28 2.55 -9.73
C ILE A 530 22.24 3.67 -9.92
N GLY A 531 20.97 3.41 -9.60
CA GLY A 531 19.90 4.38 -9.62
C GLY A 531 20.12 5.57 -8.68
N VAL A 532 20.78 5.34 -7.54
CA VAL A 532 21.07 6.38 -6.53
C VAL A 532 22.46 6.99 -6.72
N ASN A 533 23.51 6.17 -6.83
CA ASN A 533 24.90 6.61 -6.78
C ASN A 533 25.56 6.69 -8.18
N GLY A 534 24.97 6.07 -9.20
CA GLY A 534 25.55 6.00 -10.55
C GLY A 534 26.84 5.17 -10.69
N GLY A 535 27.33 4.60 -9.58
CA GLY A 535 28.61 3.90 -9.49
C GLY A 535 28.68 2.87 -8.36
N PHE A 536 29.88 2.39 -8.04
CA PHE A 536 30.10 1.24 -7.14
C PHE A 536 30.62 1.64 -5.75
N ASN A 537 30.70 2.94 -5.46
CA ASN A 537 31.21 3.39 -4.17
C ASN A 537 30.29 2.87 -3.06
N ASP A 538 30.89 2.18 -2.08
CA ASP A 538 30.21 1.56 -0.94
C ASP A 538 29.11 0.55 -1.32
N PHE A 539 29.19 -0.05 -2.52
CA PHE A 539 28.15 -0.97 -2.98
C PHE A 539 28.03 -2.21 -2.09
N GLU A 540 29.16 -2.79 -1.69
CA GLU A 540 29.20 -3.92 -0.75
C GLU A 540 28.60 -3.55 0.62
N THR A 541 28.84 -2.32 1.09
CA THR A 541 28.23 -1.80 2.33
C THR A 541 26.70 -1.80 2.23
N ARG A 542 26.15 -1.31 1.10
CA ARG A 542 24.69 -1.32 0.86
C ARG A 542 24.12 -2.74 0.83
N ILE A 543 24.82 -3.68 0.17
CA ILE A 543 24.46 -5.11 0.15
C ILE A 543 24.38 -5.65 1.58
N ASN A 544 25.42 -5.45 2.38
CA ASN A 544 25.50 -5.97 3.73
C ASN A 544 24.43 -5.39 4.65
N TRP A 545 24.13 -4.10 4.53
CA TRP A 545 23.07 -3.44 5.30
C TRP A 545 21.67 -3.92 4.91
N ALA A 546 21.37 -4.04 3.62
CA ALA A 546 20.08 -4.57 3.19
C ALA A 546 19.86 -5.99 3.75
N LYS A 547 20.86 -6.88 3.64
CA LYS A 547 20.82 -8.23 4.24
C LYS A 547 20.61 -8.19 5.75
N LYS A 548 21.29 -7.26 6.44
CA LYS A 548 21.19 -7.11 7.90
C LYS A 548 19.78 -6.71 8.32
N ILE A 549 19.15 -5.75 7.64
CA ILE A 549 17.78 -5.33 7.93
C ILE A 549 16.79 -6.47 7.62
N ILE A 550 16.94 -7.13 6.47
CA ILE A 550 16.13 -8.30 6.08
C ILE A 550 16.14 -9.37 7.16
N LYS A 551 17.34 -9.74 7.63
CA LYS A 551 17.53 -10.78 8.65
C LYS A 551 16.93 -10.37 10.00
N ASN A 552 17.26 -9.17 10.48
CA ASN A 552 16.91 -8.76 11.85
C ASN A 552 15.43 -8.44 12.03
N ASN A 553 14.73 -8.13 10.94
CA ASN A 553 13.28 -7.89 10.96
C ASN A 553 12.49 -9.10 10.46
N ASN A 554 13.13 -10.28 10.39
CA ASN A 554 12.51 -11.54 10.00
C ASN A 554 11.72 -11.46 8.69
N ILE A 555 12.22 -10.68 7.73
CA ILE A 555 11.45 -10.31 6.54
C ILE A 555 11.10 -11.54 5.73
N LYS A 556 11.98 -12.55 5.63
CA LYS A 556 11.72 -13.83 4.94
C LYS A 556 10.41 -14.52 5.34
N ASN A 557 9.90 -14.27 6.55
CA ASN A 557 8.66 -14.87 7.05
C ASN A 557 7.42 -13.94 6.93
N CYS A 558 7.53 -12.83 6.19
CA CYS A 558 6.41 -11.96 5.90
C CYS A 558 5.40 -12.66 4.96
N PRO A 559 4.10 -12.73 5.32
CA PRO A 559 3.10 -13.46 4.56
C PRO A 559 2.79 -12.87 3.16
N ASN A 560 3.17 -11.62 2.89
CA ASN A 560 2.89 -10.91 1.63
C ASN A 560 4.14 -10.68 0.76
N LEU A 561 5.23 -11.41 1.01
CA LEU A 561 6.40 -11.34 0.14
C LEU A 561 6.17 -12.16 -1.13
N ASN A 562 6.05 -11.47 -2.26
CA ASN A 562 6.00 -12.09 -3.58
C ASN A 562 7.29 -11.77 -4.34
N LEU A 563 8.30 -12.62 -4.18
CA LEU A 563 9.57 -12.49 -4.90
C LEU A 563 9.76 -13.66 -5.86
N SER A 564 10.17 -13.34 -7.08
CA SER A 564 10.57 -14.32 -8.10
C SER A 564 11.95 -14.93 -7.87
N LYS A 565 12.70 -14.42 -6.88
CA LYS A 565 14.07 -14.84 -6.53
C LYS A 565 14.26 -14.91 -5.01
N GLU A 566 15.34 -15.55 -4.59
CA GLU A 566 15.69 -15.66 -3.18
C GLU A 566 15.98 -14.27 -2.56
N LEU A 567 15.25 -13.94 -1.50
CA LEU A 567 15.39 -12.67 -0.77
C LEU A 567 16.76 -12.55 -0.13
N GLY A 568 17.40 -11.39 -0.31
CA GLY A 568 18.69 -11.08 0.31
C GLY A 568 19.85 -11.86 -0.29
N LYS A 569 19.67 -12.50 -1.45
CA LYS A 569 20.73 -13.10 -2.25
C LYS A 569 20.92 -12.31 -3.54
N TYR A 570 22.07 -11.68 -3.69
CA TYR A 570 22.30 -10.73 -4.77
C TYR A 570 23.37 -11.23 -5.73
N ASN A 571 22.96 -11.45 -6.98
CA ASN A 571 23.85 -11.84 -8.06
C ASN A 571 23.53 -11.01 -9.29
N PHE A 572 24.55 -10.63 -10.06
CA PHE A 572 24.39 -9.89 -11.31
C PHE A 572 23.52 -10.67 -12.31
N SER A 573 23.62 -12.00 -12.30
CA SER A 573 22.82 -12.90 -13.14
C SER A 573 21.30 -12.79 -12.90
N THR A 574 20.87 -12.39 -11.70
CA THR A 574 19.45 -12.21 -11.35
C THR A 574 19.01 -10.74 -11.40
N SER A 575 19.94 -9.80 -11.51
CA SER A 575 19.65 -8.38 -11.67
C SER A 575 19.19 -8.04 -13.09
N ASN A 576 18.23 -7.10 -13.21
CA ASN A 576 17.85 -6.50 -14.48
C ASN A 576 18.96 -5.62 -15.07
N MET A 577 19.98 -5.26 -14.27
CA MET A 577 21.16 -4.52 -14.73
C MET A 577 21.91 -5.29 -15.83
N ARG A 578 21.84 -6.63 -15.85
CA ARG A 578 22.45 -7.46 -16.91
C ARG A 578 21.91 -7.17 -18.30
N ASN A 579 20.68 -6.68 -18.39
CA ASN A 579 20.03 -6.36 -19.65
C ASN A 579 20.37 -4.94 -20.14
N LYS A 580 20.91 -4.08 -19.27
CA LYS A 580 21.29 -2.70 -19.59
C LYS A 580 22.71 -2.64 -20.14
N ASP A 581 22.95 -1.75 -21.11
CA ASP A 581 24.29 -1.58 -21.70
C ASP A 581 25.36 -1.20 -20.67
N TYR A 582 24.98 -0.42 -19.65
CA TYR A 582 25.87 -0.09 -18.53
C TYR A 582 26.34 -1.34 -17.79
N GLY A 583 25.42 -2.27 -17.53
CA GLY A 583 25.69 -3.56 -16.89
C GLY A 583 26.54 -4.46 -17.76
N LYS A 584 26.17 -4.64 -19.04
CA LYS A 584 26.93 -5.45 -20.00
C LYS A 584 28.40 -5.02 -20.09
N LYS A 585 28.66 -3.71 -20.15
CA LYS A 585 30.02 -3.13 -20.20
C LYS A 585 30.82 -3.30 -18.91
N ARG A 586 30.16 -3.61 -17.78
CA ARG A 586 30.78 -3.70 -16.44
C ARG A 586 30.50 -5.05 -15.77
N LYS A 587 30.20 -6.08 -16.57
CA LYS A 587 29.82 -7.41 -16.10
C LYS A 587 30.75 -7.94 -15.00
N SER A 588 32.05 -8.04 -15.25
CA SER A 588 33.02 -8.55 -14.27
C SER A 588 33.10 -7.74 -12.99
N LYS A 589 32.80 -6.43 -13.03
CA LYS A 589 32.78 -5.58 -11.84
C LYS A 589 31.49 -5.78 -11.02
N PHE A 590 30.38 -6.09 -11.66
CA PHE A 590 29.17 -6.49 -10.96
C PHE A 590 29.33 -7.88 -10.35
N GLU A 591 29.82 -8.85 -11.13
CA GLU A 591 30.04 -10.23 -10.68
C GLU A 591 31.05 -10.33 -9.52
N SER A 592 31.92 -9.34 -9.32
CA SER A 592 32.80 -9.30 -8.14
C SER A 592 32.07 -9.01 -6.82
N HIS A 593 30.77 -8.70 -6.86
CA HIS A 593 29.90 -8.47 -5.70
C HIS A 593 28.78 -9.52 -5.59
N ASP A 594 28.87 -10.59 -6.38
CA ASP A 594 27.94 -11.73 -6.33
C ASP A 594 28.13 -12.53 -5.02
N ASP A 595 27.09 -13.26 -4.63
CA ASP A 595 26.99 -14.01 -3.36
C ASP A 595 27.54 -15.43 -3.40
#